data_AF-A0A1V6ET57-F1
#
_entry.id   AF-A0A1V6ET57-F1
#
_cell.length_a   1.000
_cell.length_b   1.000
_cell.length_c   1.000
_cell.angle_alpha   90.00
_cell.angle_beta   90.00
_cell.angle_gamma   90.00
#
_symmetry.space_group_name_H-M   'P 1'
#
loop_
_entity.id
_entity.type
_entity.pdbx_description
1 polymer ?
#
loop_
_entity_poly.entity_id
_entity_poly.type
_entity_poly.pdbx_seq_one_letter_code
_entity_poly.pdbx_strand_id
1 'polypeptide(L)'
;MAAAGVSYHVGRESNTQYGETLNGVQTANAVHHQFESFVDPYVVPGDPASGLLPRIHDDGPGVDGEGDHRVQAYNYRVCLTTVPENRVPFPKPDNYDPMQYELLGRYIDTGYRDMFGKFDLIPNRKTDTNNRGAFSTDNIGMNYEYPEASYERRRAILREHEDYQKGYFWYLANDPRVAEDVRAEMRRWGLAKDEFLDNGHWPHQIYVREARRMVSDFVVTELHLRRIKETPHPVGMGSYNMDSHNTQRYVARDEKGRACARNEGDVQISPGGPYPIDYGAIIPKEAECANLLVPVCVSSSHISFGSIRMEPVFMILGQSAATAAVLALDAGVPVQQLDYQTLAARLLADGQVLETVLDGKTNVDQKKLPGIVIYNPQSAREGNWGISSSVPGMVGLNYLHDGGPGNGKAEARYTVPVPAPGIYEVRVSYTPNPNRATNALVEIHHREGKSAQRLNQRQDPGPNAPFVSAGNFLFDQEAVIVISNAGADGYVITDAVQLLPITP
;
A
#
# COMPACT_ATOMS: atom_id res chain seq x y z
N MET A 1 3.37 17.31 18.62
CA MET A 1 3.33 17.93 17.28
C MET A 1 2.21 18.96 17.15
N ALA A 2 0.94 18.59 16.91
CA ALA A 2 -0.14 19.57 16.68
C ALA A 2 -0.27 20.65 17.78
N ALA A 3 -0.20 20.27 19.05
CA ALA A 3 -0.24 21.21 20.17
C ALA A 3 0.96 22.19 20.22
N ALA A 4 2.06 21.87 19.53
CA ALA A 4 3.23 22.73 19.40
C ALA A 4 3.16 23.64 18.16
N GLY A 5 2.05 23.66 17.41
CA GLY A 5 1.88 24.50 16.22
C GLY A 5 2.56 23.99 14.95
N VAL A 6 3.11 22.77 14.97
CA VAL A 6 3.72 22.15 13.79
C VAL A 6 2.65 21.78 12.76
N SER A 7 2.92 22.10 11.50
CA SER A 7 2.05 21.84 10.36
C SER A 7 1.80 20.33 10.19
N TYR A 8 0.55 19.98 9.85
CA TYR A 8 0.15 18.61 9.60
C TYR A 8 -1.00 18.52 8.61
N HIS A 9 -1.22 17.33 8.08
CA HIS A 9 -2.37 16.99 7.24
C HIS A 9 -3.20 15.87 7.89
N VAL A 10 -4.50 15.88 7.61
CA VAL A 10 -5.47 14.80 7.92
C VAL A 10 -6.29 14.57 6.65
N GLY A 11 -6.49 13.32 6.28
CA GLY A 11 -7.15 12.94 5.03
C GLY A 11 -6.17 12.41 4.00
N ARG A 12 -6.56 12.50 2.72
CA ARG A 12 -5.77 12.07 1.56
C ARG A 12 -5.41 13.29 0.73
N GLU A 13 -4.13 13.43 0.39
CA GLU A 13 -3.71 14.42 -0.60
C GLU A 13 -4.09 13.95 -2.02
N SER A 14 -4.24 14.88 -2.96
CA SER A 14 -4.45 14.52 -4.37
C SER A 14 -3.17 13.94 -4.98
N ASN A 15 -3.33 13.14 -6.04
CA ASN A 15 -2.22 12.68 -6.86
C ASN A 15 -1.35 13.84 -7.37
N THR A 16 -1.98 14.96 -7.74
CA THR A 16 -1.29 16.16 -8.24
C THR A 16 -0.46 16.88 -7.19
N GLN A 17 -0.73 16.71 -5.90
CA GLN A 17 -0.02 17.44 -4.84
C GLN A 17 1.46 17.06 -4.78
N TYR A 18 1.78 15.78 -4.97
CA TYR A 18 3.16 15.27 -4.92
C TYR A 18 3.62 14.50 -6.17
N GLY A 19 2.77 14.42 -7.19
CA GLY A 19 3.04 13.64 -8.40
C GLY A 19 2.93 12.14 -8.16
N GLU A 20 1.98 11.72 -7.33
CA GLU A 20 1.71 10.32 -7.00
C GLU A 20 0.59 9.77 -7.90
N THR A 21 0.41 8.45 -7.88
CA THR A 21 -0.66 7.77 -8.65
C THR A 21 -1.65 7.04 -7.75
N LEU A 22 -1.22 6.72 -6.52
CA LEU A 22 -1.96 5.91 -5.58
C LEU A 22 -2.56 6.69 -4.40
N ASN A 23 -2.44 8.03 -4.41
CA ASN A 23 -3.02 8.87 -3.39
C ASN A 23 -4.45 9.32 -3.78
N GLY A 24 -5.16 9.96 -2.84
CA GLY A 24 -6.52 10.43 -3.06
C GLY A 24 -7.57 9.30 -3.15
N VAL A 25 -8.68 9.59 -3.81
CA VAL A 25 -9.76 8.63 -4.12
C VAL A 25 -9.24 7.56 -5.09
N GLN A 26 -9.55 6.29 -4.82
CA GLN A 26 -9.03 5.12 -5.52
C GLN A 26 -10.14 4.08 -5.77
N THR A 27 -11.01 4.32 -6.74
CA THR A 27 -12.04 3.34 -7.13
C THR A 27 -11.47 2.22 -8.02
N ALA A 28 -10.54 2.53 -8.92
CA ALA A 28 -9.94 1.54 -9.81
C ALA A 28 -9.07 0.51 -9.06
N ASN A 29 -8.36 0.94 -8.01
CA ASN A 29 -7.49 0.08 -7.21
C ASN A 29 -8.20 -0.62 -6.04
N ALA A 30 -9.44 -0.22 -5.70
CA ALA A 30 -10.27 -0.82 -4.63
C ALA A 30 -10.86 -2.20 -5.00
N VAL A 31 -9.98 -3.15 -5.28
CA VAL A 31 -10.30 -4.53 -5.67
C VAL A 31 -10.27 -5.51 -4.50
N HIS A 32 -9.63 -5.15 -3.39
CA HIS A 32 -9.58 -5.95 -2.17
C HIS A 32 -10.75 -5.62 -1.24
N HIS A 33 -11.13 -6.59 -0.40
CA HIS A 33 -12.23 -6.45 0.56
C HIS A 33 -13.48 -5.81 -0.07
N GLN A 34 -13.83 -6.32 -1.25
CA GLN A 34 -14.91 -5.81 -2.09
C GLN A 34 -16.08 -6.79 -2.14
N PHE A 35 -17.28 -6.30 -2.45
CA PHE A 35 -18.43 -7.17 -2.71
C PHE A 35 -18.19 -8.01 -3.96
N GLU A 36 -18.13 -9.33 -3.79
CA GLU A 36 -17.94 -10.31 -4.88
C GLU A 36 -19.23 -10.62 -5.64
N SER A 37 -20.36 -10.13 -5.16
CA SER A 37 -21.70 -10.38 -5.71
C SER A 37 -22.54 -9.11 -5.64
N PHE A 38 -23.60 -9.06 -6.44
CA PHE A 38 -24.55 -7.96 -6.41
C PHE A 38 -25.24 -7.89 -5.03
N VAL A 39 -25.15 -6.72 -4.39
CA VAL A 39 -25.85 -6.43 -3.14
C VAL A 39 -26.55 -5.08 -3.27
N ASP A 40 -27.87 -5.08 -3.09
CA ASP A 40 -28.71 -3.89 -3.21
C ASP A 40 -28.50 -2.95 -2.01
N PRO A 41 -28.25 -1.65 -2.22
CA PRO A 41 -27.89 -0.71 -1.17
C PRO A 41 -29.10 -0.03 -0.49
N TYR A 42 -30.33 -0.23 -0.94
CA TYR A 42 -31.50 0.51 -0.46
C TYR A 42 -32.29 -0.24 0.60
N VAL A 43 -33.00 0.48 1.46
CA VAL A 43 -33.84 -0.10 2.53
C VAL A 43 -34.85 -1.09 1.94
N VAL A 44 -35.57 -0.68 0.89
CA VAL A 44 -36.39 -1.56 0.05
C VAL A 44 -35.59 -1.88 -1.23
N PRO A 45 -35.29 -3.17 -1.50
CA PRO A 45 -34.51 -3.54 -2.68
C PRO A 45 -35.07 -2.96 -3.98
N GLY A 46 -34.20 -2.33 -4.78
CA GLY A 46 -34.54 -1.73 -6.06
C GLY A 46 -35.25 -0.38 -5.99
N ASP A 47 -35.54 0.16 -4.81
CA ASP A 47 -36.24 1.42 -4.64
C ASP A 47 -35.35 2.50 -3.99
N PRO A 48 -34.76 3.41 -4.78
CA PRO A 48 -33.97 4.52 -4.25
C PRO A 48 -34.75 5.47 -3.33
N ALA A 49 -36.08 5.57 -3.48
CA ALA A 49 -36.89 6.45 -2.66
C ALA A 49 -37.04 5.94 -1.21
N SER A 50 -36.73 4.65 -0.97
CA SER A 50 -36.73 4.06 0.37
C SER A 50 -35.54 4.50 1.24
N GLY A 51 -34.55 5.17 0.63
CA GLY A 51 -33.31 5.57 1.30
C GLY A 51 -32.24 4.46 1.29
N LEU A 52 -31.01 4.84 1.63
CA LEU A 52 -29.89 3.89 1.74
C LEU A 52 -29.96 3.07 3.02
N LEU A 53 -29.46 1.84 2.96
CA LEU A 53 -29.13 1.07 4.16
C LEU A 53 -28.05 1.80 4.97
N PRO A 54 -28.00 1.60 6.29
CA PRO A 54 -26.97 2.19 7.14
C PRO A 54 -25.55 1.91 6.64
N ARG A 55 -24.62 2.83 6.95
CA ARG A 55 -23.17 2.70 6.64
C ARG A 55 -22.86 2.64 5.14
N ILE A 56 -23.71 3.28 4.33
CA ILE A 56 -23.48 3.63 2.93
C ILE A 56 -23.54 5.16 2.82
N HIS A 57 -22.54 5.75 2.18
CA HIS A 57 -22.42 7.17 1.91
C HIS A 57 -23.19 7.51 0.63
N ASP A 58 -23.86 8.65 0.62
CA ASP A 58 -24.75 9.11 -0.46
C ASP A 58 -24.05 10.03 -1.47
N ASP A 59 -22.87 10.54 -1.17
CA ASP A 59 -22.11 11.49 -1.98
C ASP A 59 -21.23 10.85 -3.06
N GLY A 60 -21.26 9.52 -3.19
CA GLY A 60 -20.42 8.78 -4.14
C GLY A 60 -18.94 8.80 -3.76
N PRO A 61 -18.05 8.17 -4.55
CA PRO A 61 -16.68 7.99 -4.12
C PRO A 61 -15.83 9.27 -4.24
N GLY A 62 -16.29 10.29 -4.98
CA GLY A 62 -15.47 11.38 -5.48
C GLY A 62 -14.84 11.04 -6.83
N VAL A 63 -13.81 11.80 -7.24
CA VAL A 63 -13.08 11.61 -8.50
C VAL A 63 -11.73 10.95 -8.20
N ASP A 64 -11.42 9.86 -8.91
CA ASP A 64 -10.14 9.14 -8.75
C ASP A 64 -8.93 10.10 -8.81
N GLY A 65 -8.04 9.98 -7.82
CA GLY A 65 -6.85 10.80 -7.65
C GLY A 65 -7.08 12.16 -6.99
N GLU A 66 -8.31 12.59 -6.72
CA GLU A 66 -8.57 13.80 -5.93
C GLU A 66 -8.39 13.56 -4.44
N GLY A 67 -7.92 14.58 -3.73
CA GLY A 67 -7.75 14.54 -2.28
C GLY A 67 -9.07 14.77 -1.54
N ASP A 68 -9.17 14.27 -0.32
CA ASP A 68 -10.32 14.49 0.55
C ASP A 68 -9.96 14.39 2.04
N HIS A 69 -10.96 14.50 2.90
CA HIS A 69 -10.80 14.46 4.36
C HIS A 69 -10.80 13.03 4.94
N ARG A 70 -11.02 12.00 4.11
CA ARG A 70 -11.26 10.63 4.59
C ARG A 70 -9.93 9.96 4.94
N VAL A 71 -9.94 9.05 5.90
CA VAL A 71 -8.78 8.21 6.22
C VAL A 71 -9.24 6.76 6.34
N GLN A 72 -8.30 5.82 6.15
CA GLN A 72 -8.59 4.40 6.16
C GLN A 72 -9.30 3.96 7.47
N ALA A 73 -10.25 3.03 7.35
CA ALA A 73 -11.13 2.63 8.44
C ALA A 73 -10.39 2.08 9.66
N TYR A 74 -11.01 2.19 10.83
CA TYR A 74 -10.51 1.63 12.08
C TYR A 74 -11.34 0.40 12.51
N ASN A 75 -10.73 -0.47 13.30
CA ASN A 75 -11.42 -1.53 14.03
C ASN A 75 -10.74 -1.84 15.37
N TYR A 76 -11.33 -2.71 16.18
CA TYR A 76 -10.60 -3.38 17.26
C TYR A 76 -10.10 -4.74 16.75
N ARG A 77 -8.85 -5.07 17.05
CA ARG A 77 -8.32 -6.42 16.84
C ARG A 77 -8.63 -7.24 18.09
N VAL A 78 -9.44 -8.28 17.95
CA VAL A 78 -10.02 -9.00 19.10
C VAL A 78 -9.42 -10.39 19.27
N CYS A 79 -9.21 -10.79 20.53
CA CYS A 79 -8.76 -12.13 20.88
C CYS A 79 -9.97 -13.07 21.04
N LEU A 80 -10.22 -13.91 20.03
CA LEU A 80 -11.31 -14.89 20.09
C LEU A 80 -10.78 -16.27 20.45
N THR A 81 -11.64 -17.11 21.02
CA THR A 81 -11.32 -18.51 21.30
C THR A 81 -12.52 -19.43 21.07
N THR A 82 -12.21 -20.69 20.77
CA THR A 82 -13.18 -21.79 20.72
C THR A 82 -13.12 -22.70 21.94
N VAL A 83 -12.23 -22.43 22.91
CA VAL A 83 -12.07 -23.23 24.13
C VAL A 83 -13.24 -22.95 25.07
N PRO A 84 -14.16 -23.91 25.33
CA PRO A 84 -15.41 -23.64 26.05
C PRO A 84 -15.23 -23.01 27.43
N GLU A 85 -14.20 -23.42 28.17
CA GLU A 85 -13.91 -22.96 29.53
C GLU A 85 -13.33 -21.54 29.56
N ASN A 86 -12.72 -21.12 28.44
CA ASN A 86 -12.12 -19.80 28.26
C ASN A 86 -12.96 -18.88 27.35
N ARG A 87 -14.17 -19.29 26.96
CA ARG A 87 -14.98 -18.58 25.98
C ARG A 87 -16.08 -17.78 26.66
N VAL A 88 -16.07 -16.46 26.44
CA VAL A 88 -17.17 -15.57 26.78
C VAL A 88 -18.02 -15.33 25.53
N PRO A 89 -19.34 -15.59 25.56
CA PRO A 89 -20.22 -15.30 24.42
C PRO A 89 -20.13 -13.84 23.98
N PHE A 90 -20.34 -13.59 22.69
CA PHE A 90 -20.34 -12.22 22.17
C PHE A 90 -21.41 -11.36 22.86
N PRO A 91 -21.03 -10.22 23.45
CA PRO A 91 -21.98 -9.35 24.12
C PRO A 91 -22.95 -8.72 23.12
N LYS A 92 -24.23 -8.63 23.49
CA LYS A 92 -25.21 -7.84 22.75
C LYS A 92 -25.04 -6.37 23.14
N PRO A 93 -24.79 -5.43 22.21
CA PRO A 93 -24.77 -4.01 22.54
C PRO A 93 -26.12 -3.52 23.06
N ASP A 94 -26.13 -2.53 23.96
CA ASP A 94 -27.37 -1.95 24.50
C ASP A 94 -28.17 -1.21 23.43
N ASN A 95 -27.47 -0.56 22.49
CA ASN A 95 -28.01 0.14 21.32
C ASN A 95 -28.12 -0.76 20.07
N TYR A 96 -28.18 -2.08 20.25
CA TYR A 96 -28.19 -3.02 19.14
C TYR A 96 -29.39 -2.80 18.20
N ASP A 97 -29.08 -2.53 16.93
CA ASP A 97 -30.04 -2.41 15.83
C ASP A 97 -29.62 -3.34 14.68
N PRO A 98 -30.41 -4.39 14.35
CA PRO A 98 -30.07 -5.32 13.28
C PRO A 98 -30.03 -4.65 11.90
N MET A 99 -30.72 -3.51 11.70
CA MET A 99 -30.70 -2.78 10.43
C MET A 99 -29.29 -2.27 10.07
N GLN A 100 -28.43 -2.06 11.07
CA GLN A 100 -27.01 -1.71 10.86
C GLN A 100 -26.24 -2.78 10.07
N TYR A 101 -26.75 -4.01 10.01
CA TYR A 101 -26.09 -5.17 9.41
C TYR A 101 -26.90 -5.80 8.26
N GLU A 102 -28.03 -5.20 7.85
CA GLU A 102 -28.86 -5.76 6.76
C GLU A 102 -28.08 -5.90 5.45
N LEU A 103 -27.15 -4.98 5.15
CA LEU A 103 -26.28 -5.09 3.98
C LEU A 103 -25.39 -6.36 4.02
N LEU A 104 -24.86 -6.69 5.21
CA LEU A 104 -24.14 -7.95 5.44
C LEU A 104 -25.07 -9.16 5.30
N GLY A 105 -26.32 -9.07 5.81
CA GLY A 105 -27.35 -10.09 5.62
C GLY A 105 -27.57 -10.41 4.14
N ARG A 106 -27.80 -9.38 3.32
CA ARG A 106 -27.95 -9.52 1.87
C ARG A 106 -26.71 -10.11 1.20
N TYR A 107 -25.51 -9.76 1.66
CA TYR A 107 -24.29 -10.33 1.11
C TYR A 107 -24.14 -11.82 1.46
N ILE A 108 -24.52 -12.22 2.68
CA ILE A 108 -24.54 -13.63 3.10
C ILE A 108 -25.54 -14.45 2.26
N ASP A 109 -26.67 -13.85 1.86
CA ASP A 109 -27.67 -14.49 0.99
C ASP A 109 -27.14 -14.81 -0.40
N THR A 110 -26.10 -14.10 -0.87
CA THR A 110 -25.44 -14.42 -2.16
C THR A 110 -24.52 -15.64 -2.07
N GLY A 111 -24.39 -16.24 -0.88
CA GLY A 111 -23.50 -17.38 -0.62
C GLY A 111 -22.14 -16.98 -0.04
N TYR A 112 -21.91 -15.72 0.33
CA TYR A 112 -20.65 -15.30 0.94
C TYR A 112 -20.39 -16.02 2.29
N ARG A 113 -19.20 -16.61 2.47
CA ARG A 113 -18.81 -17.37 3.68
C ARG A 113 -17.39 -17.11 4.18
N ASP A 114 -16.67 -16.18 3.56
CA ASP A 114 -15.24 -15.94 3.84
C ASP A 114 -14.99 -14.94 4.99
N MET A 115 -16.01 -14.58 5.78
CA MET A 115 -15.86 -13.63 6.90
C MET A 115 -14.91 -14.13 8.00
N PHE A 116 -14.64 -15.44 8.08
CA PHE A 116 -13.73 -16.05 9.05
C PHE A 116 -12.26 -16.03 8.60
N GLY A 117 -11.96 -15.58 7.38
CA GLY A 117 -10.62 -15.67 6.77
C GLY A 117 -9.52 -14.81 7.41
N LYS A 118 -9.84 -14.05 8.47
CA LYS A 118 -8.87 -13.32 9.32
C LYS A 118 -9.04 -13.61 10.80
N PHE A 119 -9.40 -14.85 11.12
CA PHE A 119 -9.36 -15.39 12.48
C PHE A 119 -7.98 -16.05 12.66
N ASP A 120 -6.93 -15.25 12.53
CA ASP A 120 -5.55 -15.73 12.46
C ASP A 120 -5.16 -16.33 13.81
N LEU A 121 -4.84 -17.63 13.84
CA LEU A 121 -4.52 -18.32 15.08
C LEU A 121 -3.20 -17.83 15.67
N ILE A 122 -3.23 -17.53 16.96
CA ILE A 122 -2.06 -17.24 17.79
C ILE A 122 -1.94 -18.33 18.88
N PRO A 123 -0.82 -18.39 19.64
CA PRO A 123 -0.66 -19.37 20.71
C PRO A 123 -1.85 -19.42 21.70
N ASN A 124 -1.97 -20.54 22.42
CA ASN A 124 -3.02 -20.78 23.42
C ASN A 124 -4.46 -20.89 22.86
N ARG A 125 -4.62 -21.29 21.58
CA ARG A 125 -5.92 -21.43 20.89
C ARG A 125 -6.74 -20.15 20.92
N LYS A 126 -6.07 -19.02 20.70
CA LYS A 126 -6.68 -17.70 20.53
C LYS A 126 -6.48 -17.23 19.09
N THR A 127 -7.13 -16.14 18.73
CA THR A 127 -6.91 -15.46 17.45
C THR A 127 -6.40 -14.04 17.65
N ASP A 128 -5.77 -13.53 16.61
CA ASP A 128 -5.72 -12.10 16.32
C ASP A 128 -6.74 -11.82 15.20
N THR A 129 -8.00 -11.55 15.58
CA THR A 129 -9.09 -11.40 14.62
C THR A 129 -9.13 -9.98 14.04
N ASN A 130 -9.13 -9.88 12.72
CA ASN A 130 -9.10 -8.63 11.97
C ASN A 130 -10.10 -8.62 10.79
N ASN A 131 -10.15 -7.51 10.04
CA ASN A 131 -11.04 -7.27 8.91
C ASN A 131 -10.87 -8.29 7.78
N ARG A 132 -11.98 -8.87 7.31
CA ARG A 132 -12.05 -9.73 6.13
C ARG A 132 -13.37 -9.58 5.40
N GLY A 133 -13.29 -9.22 4.12
CA GLY A 133 -14.43 -9.14 3.21
C GLY A 133 -15.00 -7.73 3.08
N ALA A 134 -16.07 -7.59 2.30
CA ALA A 134 -16.70 -6.32 1.97
C ALA A 134 -17.40 -5.61 3.14
N PHE A 135 -17.93 -6.40 4.07
CA PHE A 135 -18.60 -5.91 5.27
C PHE A 135 -18.11 -6.73 6.45
N SER A 136 -17.29 -6.11 7.30
CA SER A 136 -16.56 -6.81 8.36
C SER A 136 -16.28 -5.86 9.53
N THR A 137 -15.24 -6.14 10.32
CA THR A 137 -14.95 -5.41 11.56
C THR A 137 -14.48 -3.98 11.36
N ASP A 138 -14.00 -3.59 10.17
CA ASP A 138 -13.75 -2.18 9.85
C ASP A 138 -15.06 -1.39 9.82
N ASN A 139 -15.16 -0.37 10.68
CA ASN A 139 -16.30 0.53 10.72
C ASN A 139 -16.12 1.69 9.74
N ILE A 140 -16.23 1.37 8.45
CA ILE A 140 -15.90 2.26 7.34
C ILE A 140 -16.62 3.62 7.47
N GLY A 141 -15.84 4.69 7.48
CA GLY A 141 -16.30 6.08 7.51
C GLY A 141 -16.63 6.65 8.88
N MET A 142 -16.62 5.86 9.94
CA MET A 142 -17.00 6.34 11.28
C MET A 142 -15.83 6.96 12.06
N ASN A 143 -14.65 7.02 11.46
CA ASN A 143 -13.41 7.45 12.10
C ASN A 143 -12.89 8.83 11.62
N TYR A 144 -13.51 9.47 10.62
CA TYR A 144 -12.95 10.67 9.99
C TYR A 144 -12.66 11.83 10.96
N GLU A 145 -13.52 12.02 11.97
CA GLU A 145 -13.32 13.09 12.96
C GLU A 145 -12.25 12.76 14.00
N TYR A 146 -11.89 11.48 14.19
CA TYR A 146 -11.02 11.03 15.28
C TYR A 146 -9.69 11.79 15.38
N PRO A 147 -8.97 12.08 14.26
CA PRO A 147 -7.71 12.78 14.31
C PRO A 147 -7.86 14.14 14.99
N GLU A 148 -8.88 14.93 14.66
CA GLU A 148 -9.02 16.32 15.12
C GLU A 148 -10.00 16.51 16.29
N ALA A 149 -10.76 15.47 16.62
CA ALA A 149 -11.74 15.48 17.70
C ALA A 149 -11.15 15.83 19.08
N SER A 150 -12.00 16.45 19.91
CA SER A 150 -11.77 16.59 21.35
C SER A 150 -11.69 15.22 22.03
N TYR A 151 -11.13 15.15 23.25
CA TYR A 151 -11.09 13.89 24.00
C TYR A 151 -12.47 13.29 24.24
N GLU A 152 -13.50 14.12 24.45
CA GLU A 152 -14.88 13.66 24.59
C GLU A 152 -15.41 13.06 23.30
N ARG A 153 -15.24 13.76 22.17
CA ARG A 153 -15.69 13.26 20.87
C ARG A 153 -14.93 12.00 20.45
N ARG A 154 -13.63 11.89 20.75
CA ARG A 154 -12.87 10.65 20.56
C ARG A 154 -13.45 9.50 21.36
N ARG A 155 -13.81 9.68 22.64
CA ARG A 155 -14.47 8.63 23.42
C ARG A 155 -15.78 8.17 22.79
N ALA A 156 -16.59 9.09 22.26
CA ALA A 156 -17.82 8.75 21.55
C ALA A 156 -17.53 7.93 20.26
N ILE A 157 -16.51 8.32 19.49
CA ILE A 157 -16.08 7.58 18.29
C ILE A 157 -15.58 6.17 18.66
N LEU A 158 -14.76 6.06 19.71
CA LEU A 158 -14.26 4.76 20.20
C LEU A 158 -15.40 3.84 20.63
N ARG A 159 -16.43 4.42 21.27
CA ARG A 159 -17.63 3.69 21.67
C ARG A 159 -18.48 3.24 20.48
N GLU A 160 -18.66 4.10 19.48
CA GLU A 160 -19.33 3.74 18.21
C GLU A 160 -18.66 2.51 17.56
N HIS A 161 -17.32 2.45 17.53
CA HIS A 161 -16.60 1.30 16.97
C HIS A 161 -16.73 0.04 17.82
N GLU A 162 -16.72 0.18 19.15
CA GLU A 162 -16.92 -0.93 20.07
C GLU A 162 -18.32 -1.53 19.93
N ASP A 163 -19.36 -0.68 19.98
CA ASP A 163 -20.76 -1.11 19.86
C ASP A 163 -21.04 -1.71 18.47
N TYR A 164 -20.52 -1.10 17.40
CA TYR A 164 -20.61 -1.65 16.04
C TYR A 164 -20.02 -3.06 15.95
N GLN A 165 -18.79 -3.25 16.45
CA GLN A 165 -18.10 -4.51 16.27
C GLN A 165 -18.63 -5.61 17.20
N LYS A 166 -19.07 -5.27 18.42
CA LYS A 166 -19.83 -6.18 19.28
C LYS A 166 -21.14 -6.61 18.61
N GLY A 167 -21.87 -5.66 18.03
CA GLY A 167 -23.10 -5.95 17.30
C GLY A 167 -22.87 -6.79 16.03
N TYR A 168 -21.74 -6.61 15.34
CA TYR A 168 -21.34 -7.43 14.19
C TYR A 168 -21.21 -8.91 14.57
N PHE A 169 -20.44 -9.21 15.63
CA PHE A 169 -20.29 -10.58 16.11
C PHE A 169 -21.59 -11.15 16.67
N TRP A 170 -22.36 -10.32 17.39
CA TRP A 170 -23.67 -10.73 17.89
C TRP A 170 -24.62 -11.09 16.74
N TYR A 171 -24.70 -10.25 15.70
CA TYR A 171 -25.56 -10.46 14.53
C TYR A 171 -25.22 -11.77 13.84
N LEU A 172 -23.94 -12.01 13.56
CA LEU A 172 -23.47 -13.24 12.93
C LEU A 172 -23.74 -14.49 13.78
N ALA A 173 -23.73 -14.41 15.11
CA ALA A 173 -23.97 -15.55 16.00
C ALA A 173 -25.45 -15.83 16.28
N ASN A 174 -26.31 -14.80 16.29
CA ASN A 174 -27.63 -14.87 16.92
C ASN A 174 -28.79 -14.43 16.04
N ASP A 175 -28.59 -13.57 15.04
CA ASP A 175 -29.73 -12.97 14.33
C ASP A 175 -30.38 -13.97 13.36
N PRO A 176 -31.71 -14.20 13.43
CA PRO A 176 -32.42 -15.11 12.53
C PRO A 176 -32.26 -14.78 11.03
N ARG A 177 -31.94 -13.53 10.68
CA ARG A 177 -31.66 -13.04 9.31
C ARG A 177 -30.43 -13.69 8.68
N VAL A 178 -29.46 -14.10 9.50
CA VAL A 178 -28.21 -14.74 9.05
C VAL A 178 -28.46 -16.22 8.69
N ALA A 179 -27.68 -16.81 7.79
CA ALA A 179 -27.84 -18.24 7.50
C ALA A 179 -27.42 -19.12 8.69
N GLU A 180 -28.11 -20.26 8.91
CA GLU A 180 -27.87 -21.09 10.11
C GLU A 180 -26.46 -21.68 10.16
N ASP A 181 -25.87 -22.01 9.01
CA ASP A 181 -24.49 -22.50 8.92
C ASP A 181 -23.48 -21.44 9.42
N VAL A 182 -23.69 -20.17 9.04
CA VAL A 182 -22.87 -19.05 9.52
C VAL A 182 -23.05 -18.84 11.03
N ARG A 183 -24.31 -18.85 11.52
CA ARG A 183 -24.56 -18.72 12.95
C ARG A 183 -23.95 -19.86 13.76
N ALA A 184 -24.11 -21.09 13.30
CA ALA A 184 -23.57 -22.26 13.96
C ALA A 184 -22.04 -22.18 14.08
N GLU A 185 -21.35 -21.76 13.02
CA GLU A 185 -19.91 -21.55 13.07
C GLU A 185 -19.53 -20.39 13.99
N MET A 186 -20.17 -19.23 13.88
CA MET A 186 -19.84 -18.07 14.72
C MET A 186 -20.07 -18.34 16.21
N ARG A 187 -21.11 -19.11 16.59
CA ARG A 187 -21.36 -19.51 17.99
C ARG A 187 -20.29 -20.43 18.58
N ARG A 188 -19.37 -20.97 17.77
CA ARG A 188 -18.19 -21.69 18.28
C ARG A 188 -17.17 -20.73 18.87
N TRP A 189 -17.15 -19.49 18.39
CA TRP A 189 -16.25 -18.43 18.82
C TRP A 189 -16.86 -17.58 19.93
N GLY A 190 -15.99 -16.88 20.65
CA GLY A 190 -16.33 -15.89 21.66
C GLY A 190 -15.05 -15.18 22.13
N LEU A 191 -15.19 -14.16 22.96
CA LEU A 191 -14.05 -13.45 23.54
C LEU A 191 -13.26 -14.38 24.48
N ALA A 192 -11.94 -14.23 24.51
CA ALA A 192 -11.09 -14.96 25.43
C ALA A 192 -11.24 -14.42 26.87
N LYS A 193 -11.71 -15.26 27.79
CA LYS A 193 -12.01 -14.92 29.20
C LYS A 193 -10.77 -14.51 29.99
N ASP A 194 -9.59 -14.95 29.57
CA ASP A 194 -8.32 -14.65 30.21
C ASP A 194 -7.60 -13.41 29.62
N GLU A 195 -8.21 -12.74 28.65
CA GLU A 195 -7.72 -11.48 28.07
C GLU A 195 -8.55 -10.29 28.59
N PHE A 196 -7.92 -9.12 28.71
CA PHE A 196 -8.55 -7.84 29.07
C PHE A 196 -9.56 -7.95 30.24
N LEU A 197 -9.11 -8.56 31.35
CA LEU A 197 -9.95 -8.95 32.50
C LEU A 197 -10.72 -7.78 33.14
N ASP A 198 -10.18 -6.58 33.03
CA ASP A 198 -10.70 -5.34 33.57
C ASP A 198 -11.56 -4.55 32.57
N ASN A 199 -11.71 -5.04 31.33
CA ASN A 199 -12.45 -4.36 30.26
C ASN A 199 -13.47 -5.29 29.57
N GLY A 200 -14.05 -6.23 30.34
CA GLY A 200 -15.06 -7.15 29.82
C GLY A 200 -14.56 -8.03 28.67
N HIS A 201 -13.26 -8.37 28.69
CA HIS A 201 -12.58 -9.15 27.67
C HIS A 201 -12.47 -8.47 26.30
N TRP A 202 -12.66 -7.15 26.25
CA TRP A 202 -12.52 -6.33 25.05
C TRP A 202 -11.18 -5.58 25.04
N PRO A 203 -10.49 -5.46 23.90
CA PRO A 203 -9.23 -4.71 23.81
C PRO A 203 -9.37 -3.24 24.20
N HIS A 204 -8.38 -2.68 24.91
CA HIS A 204 -8.38 -1.26 25.31
C HIS A 204 -8.14 -0.29 24.16
N GLN A 205 -7.39 -0.72 23.14
CA GLN A 205 -6.94 0.14 22.07
C GLN A 205 -7.63 -0.22 20.76
N ILE A 206 -8.20 0.80 20.13
CA ILE A 206 -8.63 0.71 18.74
C ILE A 206 -7.39 0.72 17.84
N TYR A 207 -7.46 0.00 16.73
CA TYR A 207 -6.43 -0.01 15.71
C TYR A 207 -6.54 1.24 14.83
N VAL A 208 -5.98 2.34 15.32
CA VAL A 208 -5.82 3.59 14.55
C VAL A 208 -4.74 3.36 13.51
N ARG A 209 -5.14 3.12 12.25
CA ARG A 209 -4.21 2.88 11.15
C ARG A 209 -3.57 4.18 10.65
N GLU A 210 -4.28 5.29 10.74
CA GLU A 210 -3.82 6.59 10.24
C GLU A 210 -4.55 7.73 10.94
N ALA A 211 -3.84 8.82 11.25
CA ALA A 211 -4.45 10.02 11.83
C ALA A 211 -3.77 11.29 11.26
N ARG A 212 -3.13 12.09 12.12
CA ARG A 212 -2.34 13.24 11.68
C ARG A 212 -1.00 12.76 11.10
N ARG A 213 -0.59 13.35 9.98
CA ARG A 213 0.76 13.21 9.39
C ARG A 213 1.43 14.58 9.38
N MET A 214 2.67 14.66 9.84
CA MET A 214 3.43 15.92 9.82
C MET A 214 3.56 16.46 8.38
N VAL A 215 3.77 17.76 8.22
CA VAL A 215 4.21 18.33 6.95
C VAL A 215 5.49 19.10 7.20
N SER A 216 6.62 18.46 6.88
CA SER A 216 7.97 19.04 6.99
C SER A 216 8.49 19.53 5.64
N ASP A 217 9.75 19.95 5.59
CA ASP A 217 10.47 20.28 4.35
C ASP A 217 10.73 19.02 3.50
N PHE A 218 10.76 17.84 4.13
CA PHE A 218 10.78 16.55 3.44
C PHE A 218 9.47 15.79 3.71
N VAL A 219 8.71 15.51 2.64
CA VAL A 219 7.50 14.67 2.68
C VAL A 219 7.80 13.37 1.95
N VAL A 220 7.73 12.24 2.65
CA VAL A 220 7.90 10.92 2.03
C VAL A 220 6.65 10.62 1.18
N THR A 221 6.88 10.20 -0.07
CA THR A 221 5.83 10.00 -1.08
C THR A 221 6.03 8.68 -1.80
N GLU A 222 5.04 8.22 -2.57
CA GLU A 222 5.08 7.00 -3.38
C GLU A 222 6.37 6.94 -4.21
N LEU A 223 6.82 8.09 -4.73
CA LEU A 223 8.03 8.21 -5.54
C LEU A 223 9.30 7.84 -4.76
N HIS A 224 9.37 8.13 -3.46
CA HIS A 224 10.49 7.73 -2.60
C HIS A 224 10.43 6.22 -2.29
N LEU A 225 9.23 5.70 -1.97
CA LEU A 225 9.01 4.27 -1.71
C LEU A 225 9.37 3.40 -2.92
N ARG A 226 9.09 3.91 -4.12
CA ARG A 226 9.46 3.26 -5.39
C ARG A 226 10.90 3.54 -5.84
N ARG A 227 11.66 4.37 -5.11
CA ARG A 227 13.03 4.81 -5.45
C ARG A 227 13.13 5.55 -6.79
N ILE A 228 12.07 6.27 -7.17
CA ILE A 228 12.04 7.21 -8.29
C ILE A 228 12.68 8.54 -7.87
N LYS A 229 12.44 8.94 -6.61
CA LYS A 229 13.15 10.05 -5.94
C LYS A 229 14.13 9.49 -4.92
N GLU A 230 15.23 10.20 -4.72
CA GLU A 230 16.25 9.84 -3.74
C GLU A 230 15.81 10.16 -2.31
N THR A 231 16.34 9.38 -1.36
CA THR A 231 16.23 9.63 0.08
C THR A 231 17.65 9.93 0.59
N PRO A 232 18.04 11.21 0.70
CA PRO A 232 19.44 11.59 0.94
C PRO A 232 19.94 11.28 2.35
N HIS A 233 19.06 11.24 3.35
CA HIS A 233 19.43 11.11 4.76
C HIS A 233 18.70 9.93 5.43
N PRO A 234 18.90 8.68 4.99
CA PRO A 234 18.21 7.53 5.57
C PRO A 234 18.48 7.35 7.06
N VAL A 235 17.41 7.18 7.83
CA VAL A 235 17.46 6.85 9.28
C VAL A 235 16.65 5.60 9.63
N GLY A 236 16.14 4.90 8.64
CA GLY A 236 15.36 3.68 8.81
C GLY A 236 14.92 3.10 7.48
N MET A 237 14.44 1.86 7.51
CA MET A 237 13.99 1.14 6.32
C MET A 237 12.55 0.67 6.50
N GLY A 238 11.72 0.89 5.46
CA GLY A 238 10.41 0.28 5.31
C GLY A 238 10.41 -0.78 4.21
N SER A 239 9.44 -1.69 4.22
CA SER A 239 9.32 -2.74 3.19
C SER A 239 7.90 -3.23 2.94
N TYR A 240 6.92 -2.73 3.69
CA TYR A 240 5.53 -3.17 3.59
C TYR A 240 4.87 -2.65 2.32
N ASN A 241 3.74 -3.21 1.94
CA ASN A 241 2.96 -2.66 0.83
C ASN A 241 2.51 -1.23 1.16
N MET A 242 2.37 -0.40 0.12
CA MET A 242 1.54 0.79 0.20
C MET A 242 0.09 0.32 0.38
N ASP A 243 -0.31 0.28 1.65
CA ASP A 243 -1.51 -0.37 2.16
C ASP A 243 -2.45 0.66 2.81
N SER A 244 -3.63 0.80 2.22
CA SER A 244 -4.76 1.52 2.78
C SER A 244 -5.95 0.57 2.86
N HIS A 245 -6.72 0.64 3.93
CA HIS A 245 -8.04 -0.01 4.01
C HIS A 245 -9.12 0.87 3.38
N ASN A 246 -10.28 0.27 3.07
CA ASN A 246 -11.45 1.00 2.59
C ASN A 246 -11.75 2.24 3.47
N THR A 247 -11.93 3.39 2.83
CA THR A 247 -12.23 4.65 3.50
C THR A 247 -13.73 4.89 3.52
N GLN A 248 -14.45 4.51 2.46
CA GLN A 248 -15.89 4.71 2.31
C GLN A 248 -16.60 3.52 1.65
N ARG A 249 -17.92 3.51 1.79
CA ARG A 249 -18.84 2.61 1.09
C ARG A 249 -19.92 3.44 0.42
N TYR A 250 -20.18 3.21 -0.86
CA TYR A 250 -21.04 4.05 -1.69
C TYR A 250 -21.91 3.23 -2.65
N VAL A 251 -22.85 3.91 -3.32
CA VAL A 251 -23.66 3.30 -4.38
C VAL A 251 -22.98 3.42 -5.74
N ALA A 252 -22.64 2.28 -6.33
CA ALA A 252 -22.18 2.17 -7.70
C ALA A 252 -23.28 1.62 -8.62
N ARG A 253 -22.96 1.50 -9.92
CA ARG A 253 -23.80 0.77 -10.89
C ARG A 253 -23.04 -0.45 -11.40
N ASP A 254 -23.71 -1.60 -11.41
CA ASP A 254 -23.17 -2.80 -12.04
C ASP A 254 -23.22 -2.71 -13.58
N GLU A 255 -22.69 -3.72 -14.26
CA GLU A 255 -22.68 -3.80 -15.73
C GLU A 255 -24.08 -3.75 -16.37
N LYS A 256 -25.13 -4.04 -15.60
CA LYS A 256 -26.54 -4.00 -16.00
C LYS A 256 -27.22 -2.69 -15.61
N GLY A 257 -26.48 -1.72 -15.08
CA GLY A 257 -26.97 -0.41 -14.65
C GLY A 257 -27.70 -0.41 -13.30
N ARG A 258 -27.73 -1.54 -12.58
CA ARG A 258 -28.41 -1.67 -11.28
C ARG A 258 -27.55 -1.06 -10.18
N ALA A 259 -28.19 -0.38 -9.23
CA ALA A 259 -27.52 0.17 -8.06
C ALA A 259 -26.96 -0.98 -7.19
N CYS A 260 -25.69 -0.91 -6.81
CA CYS A 260 -25.05 -1.89 -5.95
C CYS A 260 -24.10 -1.22 -4.95
N ALA A 261 -23.93 -1.82 -3.78
CA ALA A 261 -22.93 -1.37 -2.82
C ALA A 261 -21.51 -1.68 -3.31
N ARG A 262 -20.61 -0.72 -3.16
CA ARG A 262 -19.16 -0.87 -3.38
C ARG A 262 -18.39 -0.18 -2.27
N ASN A 263 -17.22 -0.71 -1.94
CA ASN A 263 -16.25 -0.02 -1.10
C ASN A 263 -15.19 0.70 -1.95
N GLU A 264 -14.57 1.75 -1.41
CA GLU A 264 -13.46 2.51 -2.01
C GLU A 264 -12.37 2.75 -0.97
N GLY A 265 -11.11 2.86 -1.41
CA GLY A 265 -9.98 3.29 -0.61
C GLY A 265 -9.01 2.18 -0.20
N ASP A 266 -9.38 0.91 -0.46
CA ASP A 266 -8.46 -0.21 -0.27
C ASP A 266 -7.42 -0.25 -1.39
N VAL A 267 -6.15 -0.08 -1.05
CA VAL A 267 -5.02 -0.11 -1.98
C VAL A 267 -3.94 -0.98 -1.35
N GLN A 268 -3.44 -2.00 -2.05
CA GLN A 268 -2.42 -2.92 -1.54
C GLN A 268 -1.33 -3.14 -2.58
N ILE A 269 -0.48 -2.14 -2.77
CA ILE A 269 0.50 -2.15 -3.87
C ILE A 269 1.92 -2.21 -3.34
N SER A 270 2.71 -3.14 -3.88
CA SER A 270 4.11 -3.29 -3.48
C SER A 270 4.93 -2.05 -3.85
N PRO A 271 5.82 -1.57 -2.94
CA PRO A 271 6.82 -0.55 -3.27
C PRO A 271 7.93 -1.08 -4.19
N GLY A 272 7.99 -2.39 -4.46
CA GLY A 272 9.04 -3.03 -5.26
C GLY A 272 10.31 -3.35 -4.47
N GLY A 273 10.19 -3.56 -3.16
CA GLY A 273 11.29 -3.90 -2.26
C GLY A 273 11.52 -2.86 -1.16
N PRO A 274 12.46 -3.11 -0.24
CA PRO A 274 12.72 -2.23 0.89
C PRO A 274 13.19 -0.84 0.44
N TYR A 275 12.75 0.18 1.15
CA TYR A 275 13.02 1.58 0.84
C TYR A 275 13.50 2.34 2.09
N PRO A 276 14.41 3.31 1.92
CA PRO A 276 14.87 4.17 3.01
C PRO A 276 13.83 5.23 3.39
N ILE A 277 13.86 5.64 4.66
CA ILE A 277 13.06 6.74 5.23
C ILE A 277 14.01 7.86 5.67
N ASP A 278 13.76 9.07 5.18
CA ASP A 278 14.62 10.22 5.42
C ASP A 278 14.51 10.77 6.86
N TYR A 279 15.61 11.30 7.38
CA TYR A 279 15.64 12.04 8.65
C TYR A 279 14.67 13.24 8.64
N GLY A 280 14.58 13.94 7.50
CA GLY A 280 13.66 15.05 7.30
C GLY A 280 12.18 14.66 7.49
N ALA A 281 11.85 13.37 7.37
CA ALA A 281 10.49 12.89 7.58
C ALA A 281 10.09 12.85 9.06
N ILE A 282 11.05 12.81 9.99
CA ILE A 282 10.81 12.67 11.43
C ILE A 282 11.09 13.95 12.23
N ILE A 283 11.40 15.06 11.55
CA ILE A 283 11.58 16.38 12.16
C ILE A 283 10.66 17.40 11.46
N PRO A 284 10.12 18.39 12.16
CA PRO A 284 9.34 19.46 11.53
C PRO A 284 10.25 20.50 10.89
N LYS A 285 9.66 21.49 10.23
CA LYS A 285 10.39 22.69 9.81
C LYS A 285 10.98 23.39 11.03
N GLU A 286 12.22 23.86 10.92
CA GLU A 286 12.92 24.51 12.04
C GLU A 286 12.14 25.71 12.61
N ALA A 287 11.55 26.51 11.73
CA ALA A 287 10.75 27.69 12.08
C ALA A 287 9.47 27.36 12.88
N GLU A 288 8.99 26.11 12.83
CA GLU A 288 7.81 25.67 13.58
C GLU A 288 8.20 25.09 14.94
N CYS A 289 9.25 24.26 14.99
CA CYS A 289 9.74 23.68 16.25
C CYS A 289 11.16 23.11 16.14
N ALA A 290 12.13 23.74 16.81
CA ALA A 290 13.56 23.39 16.72
C ALA A 290 13.99 22.14 17.53
N ASN A 291 13.14 21.63 18.42
CA ASN A 291 13.49 20.58 19.40
C ASN A 291 12.49 19.41 19.46
N LEU A 292 11.75 19.18 18.38
CA LEU A 292 10.74 18.11 18.29
C LEU A 292 11.18 17.03 17.29
N LEU A 293 11.04 15.77 17.68
CA LEU A 293 11.11 14.62 16.78
C LEU A 293 9.78 13.85 16.79
N VAL A 294 9.37 13.35 15.62
CA VAL A 294 8.06 12.76 15.36
C VAL A 294 8.23 11.43 14.61
N PRO A 295 8.52 10.31 15.31
CA PRO A 295 8.82 9.02 14.68
C PRO A 295 7.58 8.22 14.24
N VAL A 296 6.37 8.66 14.63
CA VAL A 296 5.10 7.96 14.35
C VAL A 296 4.26 8.74 13.35
N CYS A 297 3.86 9.97 13.68
CA CYS A 297 3.13 10.86 12.77
C CYS A 297 4.07 11.53 11.75
N VAL A 298 4.90 10.73 11.08
CA VAL A 298 5.94 11.19 10.17
C VAL A 298 5.40 12.07 9.05
N SER A 299 6.28 12.83 8.42
CA SER A 299 5.98 13.65 7.26
C SER A 299 5.91 12.79 6.00
N SER A 300 4.68 12.45 5.60
CA SER A 300 4.42 11.61 4.44
C SER A 300 3.04 11.87 3.81
N SER A 301 2.89 11.50 2.54
CA SER A 301 1.58 11.34 1.91
C SER A 301 0.77 10.20 2.55
N HIS A 302 -0.55 10.20 2.36
CA HIS A 302 -1.46 9.15 2.86
C HIS A 302 -1.03 7.75 2.41
N ILE A 303 -0.81 7.55 1.10
CA ILE A 303 -0.46 6.23 0.57
C ILE A 303 0.91 5.74 1.08
N SER A 304 1.88 6.66 1.24
CA SER A 304 3.20 6.31 1.76
C SER A 304 3.14 5.95 3.23
N PHE A 305 2.32 6.67 4.00
CA PHE A 305 2.08 6.35 5.41
C PHE A 305 1.56 4.92 5.58
N GLY A 306 0.69 4.48 4.67
CA GLY A 306 0.17 3.11 4.61
C GLY A 306 1.26 2.03 4.66
N SER A 307 2.44 2.31 4.12
CA SER A 307 3.60 1.41 4.18
C SER A 307 4.51 1.67 5.38
N ILE A 308 4.73 2.94 5.75
CA ILE A 308 5.65 3.33 6.83
C ILE A 308 5.11 2.94 8.21
N ARG A 309 3.79 2.92 8.39
CA ARG A 309 3.10 2.81 9.68
C ARG A 309 3.27 1.48 10.44
N MET A 310 4.07 0.56 9.93
CA MET A 310 4.26 -0.75 10.55
C MET A 310 5.06 -0.63 11.85
N GLU A 311 4.68 -1.38 12.88
CA GLU A 311 5.29 -1.30 14.21
C GLU A 311 6.82 -1.47 14.21
N PRO A 312 7.42 -2.40 13.43
CA PRO A 312 8.88 -2.51 13.34
C PRO A 312 9.53 -1.23 12.81
N VAL A 313 8.88 -0.53 11.88
CA VAL A 313 9.40 0.73 11.32
C VAL A 313 9.31 1.84 12.36
N PHE A 314 8.22 1.95 13.12
CA PHE A 314 8.13 2.91 14.23
C PHE A 314 9.18 2.66 15.32
N MET A 315 9.53 1.40 15.60
CA MET A 315 10.61 1.08 16.54
C MET A 315 11.98 1.57 16.02
N ILE A 316 12.27 1.33 14.74
CA ILE A 316 13.48 1.82 14.04
C ILE A 316 13.54 3.36 14.10
N LEU A 317 12.46 4.04 13.68
CA LEU A 317 12.40 5.50 13.70
C LEU A 317 12.46 6.06 15.13
N GLY A 318 11.93 5.34 16.12
CA GLY A 318 12.05 5.68 17.53
C GLY A 318 13.50 5.65 18.03
N GLN A 319 14.27 4.64 17.66
CA GLN A 319 15.71 4.58 17.94
C GLN A 319 16.44 5.75 17.28
N SER A 320 16.19 5.99 15.99
CA SER A 320 16.82 7.08 15.25
C SER A 320 16.49 8.46 15.82
N ALA A 321 15.23 8.67 16.23
CA ALA A 321 14.81 9.91 16.88
C ALA A 321 15.53 10.12 18.21
N ALA A 322 15.66 9.08 19.03
CA ALA A 322 16.37 9.17 20.31
C ALA A 322 17.86 9.48 20.13
N THR A 323 18.53 8.80 19.18
CA THR A 323 19.93 9.06 18.85
C THR A 323 20.13 10.49 18.37
N ALA A 324 19.29 10.96 17.44
CA ALA A 324 19.36 12.32 16.94
C ALA A 324 19.12 13.37 18.03
N ALA A 325 18.19 13.12 18.95
CA ALA A 325 17.94 14.02 20.09
C ALA A 325 19.19 14.21 20.96
N VAL A 326 19.89 13.12 21.30
CA VAL A 326 21.11 13.18 22.12
C VAL A 326 22.23 13.91 21.39
N LEU A 327 22.47 13.58 20.12
CA LEU A 327 23.52 14.21 19.33
C LEU A 327 23.27 15.71 19.12
N ALA A 328 22.02 16.11 18.89
CA ALA A 328 21.64 17.52 18.76
C ALA A 328 21.83 18.29 20.08
N LEU A 329 21.50 17.66 21.22
CA LEU A 329 21.73 18.23 22.55
C LEU A 329 23.23 18.42 22.83
N ASP A 330 24.05 17.41 22.56
CA ASP A 330 25.50 17.44 22.78
C ASP A 330 26.19 18.49 21.90
N ALA A 331 25.73 18.65 20.65
CA ALA A 331 26.23 19.66 19.72
C ALA A 331 25.66 21.07 19.97
N GLY A 332 24.60 21.20 20.78
CA GLY A 332 23.94 22.47 21.06
C GLY A 332 23.22 23.07 19.84
N VAL A 333 22.67 22.23 18.97
CA VAL A 333 22.01 22.65 17.71
C VAL A 333 20.54 22.21 17.67
N PRO A 334 19.68 22.90 16.90
CA PRO A 334 18.35 22.38 16.53
C PRO A 334 18.44 21.00 15.88
N VAL A 335 17.39 20.19 16.02
CA VAL A 335 17.38 18.84 15.41
C VAL A 335 17.53 18.89 13.88
N GLN A 336 17.09 19.98 13.24
CA GLN A 336 17.23 20.23 11.81
C GLN A 336 18.65 20.53 11.36
N GLN A 337 19.52 20.98 12.27
CA GLN A 337 20.92 21.35 11.99
C GLN A 337 21.91 20.27 12.44
N LEU A 338 21.43 19.11 12.89
CA LEU A 338 22.28 17.97 13.20
C LEU A 338 23.02 17.51 11.94
N ASP A 339 24.35 17.38 12.05
CA ASP A 339 25.15 16.79 10.98
C ASP A 339 24.73 15.33 10.72
N TYR A 340 24.18 15.08 9.53
CA TYR A 340 23.69 13.77 9.16
C TYR A 340 24.81 12.70 9.17
N GLN A 341 26.04 13.05 8.82
CA GLN A 341 27.13 12.06 8.79
C GLN A 341 27.44 11.54 10.20
N THR A 342 27.40 12.42 11.20
CA THR A 342 27.52 12.04 12.62
C THR A 342 26.37 11.13 13.05
N LEU A 343 25.14 11.45 12.67
CA LEU A 343 23.97 10.60 12.96
C LEU A 343 24.11 9.23 12.30
N ALA A 344 24.33 9.18 10.99
CA ALA A 344 24.44 7.94 10.22
C ALA A 344 25.55 7.04 10.74
N ALA A 345 26.73 7.59 11.04
CA ALA A 345 27.84 6.83 11.62
C ALA A 345 27.45 6.18 12.95
N ARG A 346 26.70 6.89 13.81
CA ARG A 346 26.22 6.34 15.08
C ARG A 346 25.18 5.23 14.87
N LEU A 347 24.20 5.45 13.98
CA LEU A 347 23.16 4.46 13.67
C LEU A 347 23.76 3.17 13.09
N LEU A 348 24.75 3.29 12.20
CA LEU A 348 25.47 2.14 11.64
C LEU A 348 26.29 1.41 12.71
N ALA A 349 26.94 2.13 13.63
CA ALA A 349 27.66 1.54 14.75
C ALA A 349 26.73 0.74 15.69
N ASP A 350 25.48 1.16 15.82
CA ASP A 350 24.43 0.44 16.57
C ASP A 350 23.77 -0.69 15.74
N GLY A 351 24.27 -0.98 14.53
CA GLY A 351 23.81 -2.08 13.68
C GLY A 351 22.56 -1.79 12.86
N GLN A 352 22.10 -0.54 12.81
CA GLN A 352 20.94 -0.18 12.01
C GLN A 352 21.25 -0.23 10.50
N VAL A 353 20.29 -0.69 9.70
CA VAL A 353 20.37 -0.75 8.24
C VAL A 353 19.81 0.55 7.67
N LEU A 354 20.61 1.29 6.88
CA LEU A 354 20.20 2.55 6.26
C LEU A 354 19.97 2.45 4.75
N GLU A 355 20.49 1.39 4.11
CA GLU A 355 20.33 1.12 2.69
C GLU A 355 20.25 -0.38 2.43
N THR A 356 19.57 -0.76 1.35
CA THR A 356 19.55 -2.16 0.89
C THR A 356 20.86 -2.49 0.18
N VAL A 357 21.55 -3.54 0.65
CA VAL A 357 22.77 -4.03 -0.02
C VAL A 357 22.40 -4.73 -1.33
N LEU A 358 22.95 -4.24 -2.45
CA LEU A 358 22.91 -4.90 -3.75
C LEU A 358 24.15 -5.78 -3.88
N ASP A 359 23.96 -7.10 -3.81
CA ASP A 359 25.04 -8.11 -3.74
C ASP A 359 25.78 -8.33 -5.09
N GLY A 360 25.29 -7.74 -6.17
CA GLY A 360 25.82 -7.90 -7.52
C GLY A 360 25.56 -9.28 -8.15
N LYS A 361 24.84 -10.16 -7.45
CA LYS A 361 24.52 -11.53 -7.89
C LYS A 361 23.02 -11.68 -8.10
N THR A 362 22.27 -11.45 -7.02
CA THR A 362 20.82 -11.42 -7.01
C THR A 362 20.32 -10.11 -7.62
N ASN A 363 20.98 -9.02 -7.28
CA ASN A 363 20.59 -7.65 -7.57
C ASN A 363 21.81 -6.83 -7.99
N VAL A 364 21.75 -6.16 -9.14
CA VAL A 364 22.85 -5.38 -9.68
C VAL A 364 22.59 -3.89 -9.54
N ASP A 365 23.57 -3.17 -9.01
CA ASP A 365 23.54 -1.72 -8.95
C ASP A 365 23.73 -1.12 -10.35
N GLN A 366 22.73 -0.39 -10.83
CA GLN A 366 22.78 0.29 -12.12
C GLN A 366 23.97 1.25 -12.25
N LYS A 367 24.42 1.86 -11.14
CA LYS A 367 25.55 2.80 -11.13
C LYS A 367 26.89 2.12 -11.45
N LYS A 368 26.94 0.78 -11.36
CA LYS A 368 28.11 -0.03 -11.68
C LYS A 368 28.10 -0.56 -13.12
N LEU A 369 27.02 -0.31 -13.88
CA LEU A 369 26.89 -0.75 -15.27
C LEU A 369 27.42 0.33 -16.23
N PRO A 370 28.06 -0.07 -17.35
CA PRO A 370 28.52 0.88 -18.36
C PRO A 370 27.36 1.50 -19.15
N GLY A 371 27.64 2.66 -19.76
CA GLY A 371 26.67 3.39 -20.59
C GLY A 371 25.53 3.99 -19.77
N ILE A 372 24.37 4.10 -20.42
CA ILE A 372 23.18 4.72 -19.83
C ILE A 372 22.19 3.62 -19.54
N VAL A 373 21.82 3.46 -18.26
CA VAL A 373 20.87 2.45 -17.81
C VAL A 373 19.65 3.12 -17.22
N ILE A 374 18.47 2.72 -17.69
CA ILE A 374 17.18 3.06 -17.10
C ILE A 374 16.50 1.76 -16.71
N TYR A 375 16.09 1.64 -15.45
CA TYR A 375 15.50 0.45 -14.87
C TYR A 375 14.01 0.65 -14.58
N ASN A 376 13.31 -0.45 -14.30
CA ASN A 376 11.86 -0.49 -14.39
C ASN A 376 11.07 0.48 -13.49
N PRO A 377 11.53 1.00 -12.33
CA PRO A 377 10.76 2.00 -11.58
C PRO A 377 10.62 3.32 -12.34
N GLN A 378 11.50 3.58 -13.32
CA GLN A 378 11.51 4.79 -14.13
C GLN A 378 10.72 4.64 -15.45
N SER A 379 10.17 3.46 -15.75
CA SER A 379 9.38 3.27 -16.97
C SER A 379 7.96 3.80 -16.82
N ALA A 380 7.43 4.39 -17.89
CA ALA A 380 6.01 4.64 -18.03
C ALA A 380 5.30 3.33 -18.39
N ARG A 381 4.14 3.07 -17.79
CA ARG A 381 3.48 1.76 -17.87
C ARG A 381 2.04 1.91 -18.30
N GLU A 382 1.63 1.08 -19.25
CA GLU A 382 0.25 0.89 -19.65
C GLU A 382 -0.14 -0.58 -19.51
N GLY A 383 -1.41 -0.82 -19.18
CA GLY A 383 -1.91 -2.16 -18.92
C GLY A 383 -1.40 -2.76 -17.61
N ASN A 384 -1.50 -4.08 -17.50
CA ASN A 384 -1.17 -4.80 -16.27
C ASN A 384 0.33 -5.05 -16.16
N TRP A 385 0.96 -4.49 -15.13
CA TRP A 385 2.34 -4.77 -14.74
C TRP A 385 2.44 -5.04 -13.25
N GLY A 386 2.67 -6.31 -12.89
CA GLY A 386 3.06 -6.71 -11.56
C GLY A 386 4.55 -6.48 -11.32
N ILE A 387 4.94 -6.37 -10.04
CA ILE A 387 6.34 -6.29 -9.62
C ILE A 387 6.73 -7.62 -8.97
N SER A 388 7.92 -8.14 -9.27
CA SER A 388 8.44 -9.36 -8.66
C SER A 388 9.95 -9.30 -8.48
N SER A 389 10.46 -10.07 -7.52
CA SER A 389 11.88 -10.29 -7.27
C SER A 389 12.19 -11.79 -7.09
N SER A 390 11.28 -12.67 -7.54
CA SER A 390 11.37 -14.11 -7.28
C SER A 390 12.47 -14.83 -8.06
N VAL A 391 12.85 -14.30 -9.22
CA VAL A 391 13.96 -14.83 -10.04
C VAL A 391 15.14 -13.87 -9.90
N PRO A 392 16.31 -14.33 -9.44
CA PRO A 392 17.48 -13.47 -9.25
C PRO A 392 18.08 -13.00 -10.58
N GLY A 393 18.97 -12.01 -10.49
CA GLY A 393 19.71 -11.47 -11.63
C GLY A 393 19.01 -10.27 -12.26
N MET A 394 18.53 -9.33 -11.44
CA MET A 394 17.82 -8.12 -11.87
C MET A 394 18.63 -6.85 -11.59
N VAL A 395 18.37 -5.78 -12.35
CA VAL A 395 18.88 -4.44 -12.07
C VAL A 395 18.06 -3.79 -10.97
N GLY A 396 18.70 -3.34 -9.90
CA GLY A 396 18.00 -2.81 -8.74
C GLY A 396 17.43 -3.93 -7.87
N LEU A 397 16.14 -3.85 -7.50
CA LEU A 397 15.54 -4.72 -6.48
C LEU A 397 14.42 -5.63 -6.99
N ASN A 398 13.94 -5.40 -8.21
CA ASN A 398 12.78 -6.07 -8.77
C ASN A 398 12.76 -5.93 -10.29
N TYR A 399 11.88 -6.67 -10.94
CA TYR A 399 11.51 -6.52 -12.35
C TYR A 399 9.98 -6.49 -12.48
N LEU A 400 9.49 -6.11 -13.66
CA LEU A 400 8.07 -6.16 -13.99
C LEU A 400 7.71 -7.44 -14.73
N HIS A 401 6.47 -7.90 -14.54
CA HIS A 401 5.86 -8.96 -15.34
C HIS A 401 4.41 -8.60 -15.69
N ASP A 402 3.95 -9.05 -16.85
CA ASP A 402 2.59 -8.77 -17.33
C ASP A 402 1.48 -9.60 -16.63
N GLY A 403 1.89 -10.60 -15.83
CA GLY A 403 0.97 -11.48 -15.10
C GLY A 403 0.49 -12.67 -15.93
N GLY A 404 1.06 -12.89 -17.12
CA GLY A 404 0.77 -14.00 -18.01
C GLY A 404 0.47 -13.51 -19.42
N PRO A 405 0.44 -14.41 -20.42
CA PRO A 405 0.14 -14.05 -21.80
C PRO A 405 -1.23 -13.36 -21.86
N GLY A 406 -1.19 -12.03 -21.99
CA GLY A 406 -2.36 -11.16 -21.92
C GLY A 406 -3.03 -10.97 -23.28
N ASN A 407 -3.87 -9.94 -23.36
CA ASN A 407 -4.54 -9.51 -24.59
C ASN A 407 -3.69 -8.57 -25.47
N GLY A 408 -2.38 -8.44 -25.18
CA GLY A 408 -1.47 -7.56 -25.92
C GLY A 408 -1.55 -6.08 -25.55
N LYS A 409 -2.12 -5.73 -24.39
CA LYS A 409 -2.32 -4.33 -23.94
C LYS A 409 -1.32 -3.86 -22.87
N ALA A 410 -0.32 -4.66 -22.50
CA ALA A 410 0.69 -4.25 -21.54
C ALA A 410 1.92 -3.69 -22.24
N GLU A 411 2.29 -2.45 -21.94
CA GLU A 411 3.48 -1.77 -22.48
C GLU A 411 4.27 -1.12 -21.35
N ALA A 412 5.60 -1.27 -21.37
CA ALA A 412 6.53 -0.53 -20.55
C ALA A 412 7.45 0.30 -21.45
N ARG A 413 7.35 1.62 -21.32
CA ARG A 413 8.10 2.61 -22.09
C ARG A 413 9.24 3.18 -21.27
N TYR A 414 10.45 3.02 -21.79
CA TYR A 414 11.68 3.59 -21.26
C TYR A 414 12.10 4.74 -22.17
N THR A 415 12.12 5.96 -21.62
CA THR A 415 12.63 7.15 -22.30
C THR A 415 14.03 7.43 -21.77
N VAL A 416 15.04 7.31 -22.64
CA VAL A 416 16.45 7.40 -22.27
C VAL A 416 17.06 8.66 -22.90
N PRO A 417 17.51 9.64 -22.09
CA PRO A 417 18.25 10.79 -22.60
C PRO A 417 19.56 10.36 -23.25
N VAL A 418 19.83 10.85 -24.46
CA VAL A 418 21.06 10.57 -25.21
C VAL A 418 21.94 11.83 -25.18
N PRO A 419 23.09 11.80 -24.48
CA PRO A 419 23.90 12.99 -24.22
C PRO A 419 24.66 13.48 -25.47
N ALA A 420 24.88 12.59 -26.45
CA ALA A 420 25.54 12.92 -27.70
C ALA A 420 24.94 12.09 -28.86
N PRO A 421 24.60 12.71 -30.00
CA PRO A 421 24.16 11.98 -31.18
C PRO A 421 25.18 10.92 -31.60
N GLY A 422 24.72 9.73 -31.95
CA GLY A 422 25.60 8.62 -32.29
C GLY A 422 24.89 7.28 -32.40
N ILE A 423 25.64 6.25 -32.78
CA ILE A 423 25.15 4.87 -32.81
C ILE A 423 25.33 4.29 -31.41
N TYR A 424 24.23 3.77 -30.87
CA TYR A 424 24.22 3.06 -29.59
C TYR A 424 23.72 1.64 -29.81
N GLU A 425 24.35 0.69 -29.14
CA GLU A 425 23.76 -0.62 -28.93
C GLU A 425 22.65 -0.50 -27.89
N VAL A 426 21.44 -0.87 -28.28
CA VAL A 426 20.30 -0.98 -27.37
C VAL A 426 20.29 -2.38 -26.79
N ARG A 427 20.28 -2.49 -25.47
CA ARG A 427 20.14 -3.76 -24.78
C ARG A 427 18.99 -3.75 -23.79
N VAL A 428 18.38 -4.92 -23.59
CA VAL A 428 17.27 -5.13 -22.66
C VAL A 428 17.65 -6.21 -21.66
N SER A 429 17.43 -5.95 -20.37
CA SER A 429 17.57 -6.93 -19.30
C SER A 429 16.23 -7.56 -18.94
N TYR A 430 16.29 -8.84 -18.58
CA TYR A 430 15.17 -9.64 -18.09
C TYR A 430 15.68 -10.87 -17.33
N THR A 431 14.85 -11.43 -16.46
CA THR A 431 15.16 -12.67 -15.74
C THR A 431 14.62 -13.90 -16.50
N PRO A 432 15.47 -14.85 -16.93
CA PRO A 432 15.06 -15.99 -17.74
C PRO A 432 14.25 -17.02 -16.93
N ASN A 433 13.22 -17.62 -17.53
CA ASN A 433 12.46 -18.72 -16.96
C ASN A 433 11.74 -19.53 -18.07
N PRO A 434 11.53 -20.85 -17.91
CA PRO A 434 10.79 -21.65 -18.89
C PRO A 434 9.39 -21.14 -19.24
N ASN A 435 8.73 -20.38 -18.36
CA ASN A 435 7.41 -19.81 -18.61
C ASN A 435 7.43 -18.45 -19.34
N ARG A 436 8.60 -17.87 -19.65
CA ARG A 436 8.68 -16.59 -20.35
C ARG A 436 8.35 -16.70 -21.83
N ALA A 437 8.02 -15.58 -22.44
CA ALA A 437 7.79 -15.49 -23.87
C ALA A 437 9.07 -15.80 -24.65
N THR A 438 8.94 -16.57 -25.73
CA THR A 438 10.02 -16.76 -26.71
C THR A 438 10.11 -15.63 -27.73
N ASN A 439 9.12 -14.72 -27.71
CA ASN A 439 8.91 -13.70 -28.72
C ASN A 439 8.41 -12.37 -28.11
N ALA A 440 8.93 -11.96 -26.95
CA ALA A 440 8.59 -10.67 -26.33
C ALA A 440 8.90 -9.51 -27.30
N LEU A 441 7.97 -8.57 -27.49
CA LEU A 441 8.15 -7.45 -28.42
C LEU A 441 8.98 -6.35 -27.78
N VAL A 442 10.01 -5.90 -28.48
CA VAL A 442 10.78 -4.69 -28.16
C VAL A 442 10.73 -3.76 -29.35
N GLU A 443 10.02 -2.64 -29.22
CA GLU A 443 9.99 -1.56 -30.21
C GLU A 443 11.01 -0.47 -29.81
N ILE A 444 11.85 -0.05 -30.75
CA ILE A 444 12.90 0.95 -30.58
C ILE A 444 12.58 2.14 -31.47
N HIS A 445 12.42 3.33 -30.90
CA HIS A 445 12.22 4.57 -31.64
C HIS A 445 13.58 5.26 -31.74
N HIS A 446 14.12 5.30 -32.94
CA HIS A 446 15.44 5.82 -33.27
C HIS A 446 15.32 6.90 -34.35
N ARG A 447 16.44 7.55 -34.71
CA ARG A 447 16.44 8.69 -35.64
C ARG A 447 15.79 8.38 -36.99
N GLU A 448 15.93 7.15 -37.47
CA GLU A 448 15.43 6.72 -38.78
C GLU A 448 13.99 6.20 -38.75
N GLY A 449 13.34 6.17 -37.58
CA GLY A 449 11.97 5.72 -37.41
C GLY A 449 11.81 4.71 -36.28
N LYS A 450 11.01 3.67 -36.51
CA LYS A 450 10.74 2.61 -35.53
C LYS A 450 11.21 1.27 -36.05
N SER A 451 11.90 0.53 -35.19
CA SER A 451 12.27 -0.87 -35.43
C SER A 451 11.66 -1.75 -34.35
N ALA A 452 11.34 -2.99 -34.70
CA ALA A 452 10.79 -3.97 -33.77
C ALA A 452 11.63 -5.24 -33.76
N GLN A 453 11.90 -5.75 -32.57
CA GLN A 453 12.61 -7.00 -32.34
C GLN A 453 11.76 -7.93 -31.47
N ARG A 454 11.96 -9.24 -31.65
CA ARG A 454 11.32 -10.30 -30.85
C ARG A 454 12.40 -11.00 -30.05
N LEU A 455 12.36 -10.88 -28.72
CA LEU A 455 13.36 -11.47 -27.84
C LEU A 455 12.82 -12.74 -27.17
N ASN A 456 13.67 -13.78 -27.13
CA ASN A 456 13.38 -15.01 -26.41
C ASN A 456 13.83 -14.89 -24.96
N GLN A 457 12.89 -14.61 -24.06
CA GLN A 457 13.16 -14.43 -22.63
C GLN A 457 13.30 -15.74 -21.85
N ARG A 458 13.34 -16.89 -22.53
CA ARG A 458 13.74 -18.17 -21.91
C ARG A 458 15.25 -18.40 -21.99
N GLN A 459 15.92 -17.71 -22.92
CA GLN A 459 17.36 -17.81 -23.06
C GLN A 459 18.03 -17.08 -21.91
N ASP A 460 18.96 -17.75 -21.25
CA ASP A 460 19.78 -17.15 -20.22
C ASP A 460 20.84 -16.25 -20.88
N PRO A 461 20.77 -14.92 -20.70
CA PRO A 461 21.75 -14.03 -21.31
C PRO A 461 23.02 -13.83 -20.46
N GLY A 462 23.16 -14.58 -19.37
CA GLY A 462 24.34 -14.62 -18.51
C GLY A 462 24.03 -14.33 -17.04
N PRO A 463 24.99 -14.51 -16.12
CA PRO A 463 24.81 -14.13 -14.73
C PRO A 463 24.79 -12.60 -14.54
N ASN A 464 24.15 -12.13 -13.46
CA ASN A 464 24.21 -10.75 -12.93
C ASN A 464 23.55 -9.66 -13.81
N ALA A 465 22.22 -9.62 -13.88
CA ALA A 465 21.45 -8.64 -14.68
C ALA A 465 21.83 -8.62 -16.16
N PRO A 466 21.71 -9.78 -16.83
CA PRO A 466 22.18 -9.93 -18.19
C PRO A 466 21.38 -9.07 -19.16
N PHE A 467 22.10 -8.44 -20.09
CA PHE A 467 21.54 -7.60 -21.13
C PHE A 467 21.62 -8.31 -22.48
N VAL A 468 20.50 -8.40 -23.19
CA VAL A 468 20.44 -8.90 -24.57
C VAL A 468 20.39 -7.75 -25.54
N SER A 469 21.23 -7.80 -26.57
CA SER A 469 21.21 -6.82 -27.65
C SER A 469 19.90 -6.89 -28.43
N ALA A 470 19.23 -5.74 -28.55
CA ALA A 470 18.12 -5.51 -29.48
C ALA A 470 18.60 -4.87 -30.79
N GLY A 471 19.91 -4.64 -30.94
CA GLY A 471 20.53 -4.08 -32.14
C GLY A 471 21.18 -2.71 -31.92
N ASN A 472 21.73 -2.18 -33.01
CA ASN A 472 22.47 -0.93 -33.02
C ASN A 472 21.67 0.11 -33.78
N PHE A 473 21.44 1.27 -33.15
CA PHE A 473 20.58 2.30 -33.71
C PHE A 473 21.20 3.68 -33.54
N LEU A 474 20.96 4.55 -34.52
CA LEU A 474 21.37 5.95 -34.48
C LEU A 474 20.34 6.76 -33.70
N PHE A 475 20.79 7.46 -32.67
CA PHE A 475 19.98 8.38 -31.87
C PHE A 475 20.57 9.79 -31.91
N ASP A 476 19.71 10.78 -31.69
CA ASP A 476 20.12 12.18 -31.53
C ASP A 476 20.12 12.56 -30.04
N GLN A 477 18.95 12.93 -29.50
CA GLN A 477 18.81 13.43 -28.12
C GLN A 477 18.06 12.47 -27.18
N GLU A 478 17.30 11.52 -27.74
CA GLU A 478 16.45 10.62 -26.97
C GLU A 478 16.35 9.27 -27.69
N ALA A 479 16.30 8.20 -26.89
CA ALA A 479 15.90 6.87 -27.33
C ALA A 479 14.63 6.46 -26.58
N VAL A 480 13.64 5.91 -27.29
CA VAL A 480 12.44 5.36 -26.66
C VAL A 480 12.38 3.86 -26.93
N ILE A 481 12.39 3.07 -25.86
CA ILE A 481 12.33 1.61 -25.91
C ILE A 481 11.02 1.18 -25.28
N VAL A 482 10.17 0.48 -26.04
CA VAL A 482 8.88 -0.03 -25.58
C VAL A 482 8.93 -1.55 -25.55
N ILE A 483 8.69 -2.13 -24.38
CA ILE A 483 8.59 -3.57 -24.20
C ILE A 483 7.11 -3.93 -24.02
N SER A 484 6.60 -4.85 -24.83
CA SER A 484 5.17 -5.14 -24.92
C SER A 484 4.88 -6.64 -24.96
N ASN A 485 3.71 -7.03 -24.44
CA ASN A 485 3.19 -8.39 -24.56
C ASN A 485 2.32 -8.64 -25.80
N ALA A 486 2.27 -7.70 -26.74
CA ALA A 486 1.55 -7.86 -28.00
C ALA A 486 2.03 -9.09 -28.79
N GLY A 487 1.18 -10.12 -28.88
CA GLY A 487 1.48 -11.39 -29.57
C GLY A 487 2.49 -12.30 -28.86
N ALA A 488 2.75 -12.08 -27.57
CA ALA A 488 3.66 -12.91 -26.78
C ALA A 488 3.07 -14.31 -26.52
N ASP A 489 3.90 -15.34 -26.57
CA ASP A 489 3.54 -16.75 -26.32
C ASP A 489 3.78 -17.21 -24.86
N GLY A 490 4.09 -16.27 -23.96
CA GLY A 490 4.39 -16.51 -22.56
C GLY A 490 4.46 -15.21 -21.77
N TYR A 491 4.96 -15.27 -20.54
CA TYR A 491 5.11 -14.08 -19.69
C TYR A 491 6.17 -13.14 -20.27
N VAL A 492 5.85 -11.85 -20.36
CA VAL A 492 6.83 -10.82 -20.71
C VAL A 492 7.37 -10.17 -19.45
N ILE A 493 8.69 -10.14 -19.37
CA ILE A 493 9.46 -9.49 -18.30
C ILE A 493 10.12 -8.24 -18.84
N THR A 494 10.19 -7.22 -18.01
CA THR A 494 11.00 -6.04 -18.27
C THR A 494 11.68 -5.60 -16.99
N ASP A 495 13.00 -5.49 -17.05
CA ASP A 495 13.84 -5.14 -15.90
C ASP A 495 14.56 -3.80 -16.14
N ALA A 496 15.41 -3.73 -17.15
CA ALA A 496 16.09 -2.49 -17.51
C ALA A 496 16.40 -2.40 -19.01
N VAL A 497 16.69 -1.19 -19.48
CA VAL A 497 17.26 -0.91 -20.79
C VAL A 497 18.62 -0.26 -20.63
N GLN A 498 19.55 -0.59 -21.52
CA GLN A 498 20.90 -0.05 -21.55
C GLN A 498 21.23 0.47 -22.94
N LEU A 499 21.78 1.68 -23.01
CA LEU A 499 22.42 2.22 -24.21
C LEU A 499 23.94 2.22 -24.02
N LEU A 500 24.64 1.50 -24.89
CA LEU A 500 26.11 1.55 -24.96
C LEU A 500 26.53 2.30 -26.22
N PRO A 501 27.30 3.40 -26.09
CA PRO A 501 27.82 4.09 -27.26
C PRO A 501 28.77 3.16 -28.01
N ILE A 502 28.51 2.98 -29.31
CA ILE A 502 29.45 2.31 -30.20
C ILE A 502 30.43 3.38 -30.66
N THR A 503 31.67 3.28 -30.18
CA THR A 503 32.74 4.14 -30.70
C THR A 503 33.00 3.73 -32.15
N PRO A 504 33.05 4.67 -33.11
CA PRO A 504 33.37 4.37 -34.50
C PRO A 504 34.70 3.63 -34.68
#